data_AF-A0A1W9W6U9-F1
#
_entry.id   AF-A0A1W9W6U9-F1
#
_cell.length_a   1.000
_cell.length_b   1.000
_cell.length_c   1.000
_cell.angle_alpha   90.00
_cell.angle_beta   90.00
_cell.angle_gamma   90.00
#
_symmetry.space_group_name_H-M   'P 1'
#
loop_
_entity.id
_entity.type
_entity.pdbx_description
1 polymer ?
#
loop_
_entity_poly.entity_id
_entity_poly.type
_entity_poly.pdbx_seq_one_letter_code
_entity_poly.pdbx_strand_id
1 'polypeptide(L)'
;MKNRSKIFLTLFTLLTFLFVSSISSSAATPSADDGQVYVVQASDWLSKIADKYYGDMFAWKTIWEATNEKAKEDSSFTTIADPNFIDVGRP
;
A
#
# COMPACT_ATOMS: atom_id res chain seq x y z
N MET A 1 54.29 14.27 -13.19
CA MET A 1 53.76 13.33 -12.17
C MET A 1 52.40 13.76 -11.60
N LYS A 2 51.44 14.26 -12.41
CA LYS A 2 50.16 14.82 -11.93
C LYS A 2 48.93 13.96 -12.23
N ASN A 3 49.12 12.79 -12.84
CA ASN A 3 48.04 11.99 -13.43
C ASN A 3 47.80 10.69 -12.67
N ARG A 4 48.75 10.23 -11.85
CA ARG A 4 48.63 8.97 -11.09
C ARG A 4 47.69 9.09 -9.89
N SER A 5 47.69 10.23 -9.19
CA SER A 5 46.76 10.50 -8.07
C SER A 5 45.30 10.64 -8.50
N LYS A 6 45.03 11.21 -9.69
CA LYS A 6 43.67 11.35 -10.23
C LYS A 6 43.03 9.99 -10.56
N ILE A 7 43.85 9.04 -11.04
CA ILE A 7 43.43 7.67 -11.34
C ILE A 7 43.04 6.92 -10.06
N PHE A 8 43.79 7.10 -8.97
CA PHE A 8 43.43 6.54 -7.66
C PHE A 8 42.16 7.17 -7.07
N LEU A 9 41.93 8.47 -7.28
CA LEU A 9 40.71 9.16 -6.83
C LEU A 9 39.46 8.73 -7.62
N THR A 10 39.59 8.47 -8.93
CA THR A 10 38.49 7.95 -9.77
C THR A 10 38.21 6.46 -9.56
N LEU A 11 39.20 5.66 -9.14
CA LEU A 11 38.96 4.25 -8.80
C LEU A 11 38.19 4.10 -7.47
N PHE A 12 38.42 4.99 -6.51
CA PHE A 12 37.73 4.98 -5.22
C PHE A 12 36.25 5.39 -5.33
N THR A 13 35.91 6.27 -6.29
CA THR A 13 34.52 6.68 -6.58
C THR A 13 33.71 5.63 -7.36
N LEU A 14 34.37 4.67 -8.01
CA LEU A 14 33.69 3.55 -8.68
C LEU A 14 33.38 2.39 -7.72
N LEU A 15 34.05 2.31 -6.58
CA LEU A 15 33.87 1.24 -5.58
C LEU A 15 32.66 1.47 -4.65
N THR A 16 32.17 2.71 -4.53
CA THR A 16 30.97 3.03 -3.73
C THR A 16 29.66 2.76 -4.46
N PHE A 17 29.69 2.40 -5.75
CA PHE A 17 28.48 2.07 -6.53
C PHE A 17 28.02 0.62 -6.36
N LEU A 18 28.76 -0.19 -5.59
CA LEU A 18 28.50 -1.62 -5.36
C LEU A 18 27.78 -1.94 -4.02
N PHE A 19 27.20 -0.94 -3.36
CA PHE A 19 26.51 -1.10 -2.07
C PHE A 19 25.07 -0.58 -2.09
N VAL A 20 24.32 -0.85 -3.16
CA VAL A 20 22.84 -0.74 -3.17
C VAL A 20 22.27 -2.02 -3.77
N SER A 21 22.76 -3.17 -3.30
CA SER A 21 22.17 -4.47 -3.60
C SER A 21 21.57 -5.03 -2.32
N SER A 22 20.26 -5.29 -2.36
CA SER A 22 19.44 -5.94 -1.33
C SER A 22 18.64 -5.02 -0.41
N ILE A 23 17.74 -4.22 -0.99
CA ILE A 23 16.42 -4.04 -0.37
C ILE A 23 15.51 -5.05 -1.05
N SER A 24 15.59 -6.31 -0.63
CA SER A 24 14.54 -7.28 -0.92
C SER A 24 13.34 -6.87 -0.09
N SER A 25 12.53 -5.94 -0.59
CA SER A 25 11.17 -5.80 -0.09
C SER A 25 10.47 -7.11 -0.38
N SER A 26 10.26 -7.92 0.67
CA SER A 26 9.27 -8.98 0.66
C SER A 26 7.90 -8.31 0.54
N ALA A 27 7.56 -7.88 -0.67
CA ALA A 27 6.17 -7.64 -1.02
C ALA A 27 5.50 -8.99 -0.86
N ALA A 28 4.73 -9.15 0.22
CA ALA A 28 3.81 -10.26 0.37
C ALA A 28 3.07 -10.35 -0.97
N THR A 29 3.22 -11.49 -1.66
CA THR A 29 2.40 -11.78 -2.83
C THR A 29 0.96 -11.65 -2.35
N PRO A 30 0.17 -10.67 -2.83
CA PRO A 30 -1.22 -10.62 -2.45
C PRO A 30 -1.83 -11.94 -2.90
N SER A 31 -2.26 -12.75 -1.93
CA SER A 31 -3.05 -13.93 -2.22
C SER A 31 -4.21 -13.47 -3.08
N ALA A 32 -4.42 -14.13 -4.21
CA ALA A 32 -5.44 -13.76 -5.21
C ALA A 32 -6.89 -13.81 -4.68
N ASP A 33 -7.08 -14.04 -3.37
CA ASP A 33 -8.35 -14.22 -2.68
C ASP A 33 -8.70 -13.04 -1.74
N ASP A 34 -7.77 -12.11 -1.48
CA ASP A 34 -7.98 -11.01 -0.50
C ASP A 34 -8.83 -9.83 -1.01
N GLY A 35 -9.35 -9.91 -2.25
CA GLY A 35 -10.09 -8.83 -2.88
C GLY A 35 -9.22 -7.61 -3.25
N GLN A 36 -9.87 -6.47 -3.55
CA GLN A 36 -9.18 -5.22 -3.87
C GLN A 36 -9.20 -4.27 -2.66
N VAL A 37 -8.02 -3.80 -2.24
CA VAL A 37 -7.90 -2.73 -1.25
C VAL A 37 -8.27 -1.38 -1.86
N TYR A 38 -9.12 -0.62 -1.17
CA TYR A 38 -9.51 0.73 -1.53
C TYR A 38 -9.12 1.71 -0.43
N VAL A 39 -8.41 2.78 -0.76
CA VAL A 39 -8.11 3.85 0.18
C VAL A 39 -9.21 4.91 0.09
N VAL A 40 -9.92 5.15 1.19
CA VAL A 40 -11.02 6.10 1.28
C VAL A 40 -10.58 7.50 0.86
N GLN A 41 -11.32 8.13 -0.05
CA GLN A 41 -11.08 9.50 -0.48
C GLN A 41 -12.03 10.48 0.21
N ALA A 42 -11.71 11.78 0.12
CA ALA A 42 -12.61 12.81 0.61
C ALA A 42 -13.98 12.72 -0.09
N SER A 43 -15.06 12.90 0.70
CA SER A 43 -16.45 12.77 0.23
C SER A 43 -16.83 11.38 -0.28
N ASP A 44 -16.17 10.33 0.21
CA ASP A 44 -16.65 8.97 0.08
C ASP A 44 -17.57 8.58 1.22
N TRP A 45 -18.45 7.63 0.92
CA TRP A 45 -19.22 6.85 1.87
C TRP A 45 -19.38 5.44 1.27
N LEU A 46 -19.66 4.44 2.10
CA LEU A 46 -19.58 3.03 1.68
C LEU A 46 -20.46 2.70 0.46
N SER A 47 -21.67 3.26 0.35
CA SER A 47 -22.56 2.99 -0.79
C SER A 47 -22.08 3.60 -2.11
N LYS A 48 -21.36 4.72 -2.10
CA LYS A 48 -20.71 5.26 -3.30
C LYS A 48 -19.56 4.37 -3.78
N ILE A 49 -18.80 3.83 -2.83
CA ILE A 49 -17.74 2.86 -3.14
C ILE A 49 -18.38 1.58 -3.68
N ALA A 50 -19.47 1.11 -3.07
CA ALA A 50 -20.18 -0.08 -3.51
C ALA A 50 -20.75 0.06 -4.92
N ASP A 51 -21.39 1.20 -5.23
CA ASP A 51 -21.87 1.50 -6.58
C ASP A 51 -20.73 1.45 -7.61
N LYS A 52 -19.56 2.01 -7.26
CA LYS A 52 -18.39 2.03 -8.14
C LYS A 52 -17.82 0.64 -8.45
N TYR A 53 -17.76 -0.27 -7.47
CA TYR A 53 -17.07 -1.56 -7.62
C TYR A 53 -18.00 -2.74 -7.87
N TYR A 54 -19.25 -2.68 -7.40
CA TYR A 54 -20.24 -3.74 -7.56
C TYR A 54 -21.38 -3.34 -8.51
N GLY A 55 -21.53 -2.06 -8.86
CA GLY A 55 -22.70 -1.57 -9.59
C GLY A 55 -23.99 -1.60 -8.75
N ASP A 56 -23.85 -1.76 -7.44
CA ASP A 56 -24.95 -1.83 -6.49
C ASP A 56 -24.60 -1.05 -5.22
N MET A 57 -25.22 0.11 -5.05
CA MET A 57 -25.05 0.93 -3.86
C MET A 57 -25.49 0.22 -2.58
N PHE A 58 -26.38 -0.78 -2.65
CA PHE A 58 -26.82 -1.57 -1.50
C PHE A 58 -25.82 -2.63 -1.06
N ALA A 59 -24.79 -2.91 -1.88
CA ALA A 59 -23.68 -3.81 -1.53
C ALA A 59 -22.66 -3.19 -0.53
N TRP A 60 -22.94 -2.01 0.02
CA TRP A 60 -22.09 -1.33 1.00
C TRP A 60 -21.74 -2.22 2.22
N LYS A 61 -22.66 -3.11 2.61
CA LYS A 61 -22.48 -4.01 3.75
C LYS A 61 -21.37 -5.02 3.50
N THR A 62 -21.18 -5.45 2.25
CA THR A 62 -20.09 -6.36 1.86
C THR A 62 -18.73 -5.72 2.08
N ILE A 63 -18.56 -4.44 1.75
CA ILE A 63 -17.32 -3.69 2.01
C ILE A 63 -17.09 -3.60 3.52
N TRP A 64 -18.11 -3.19 4.27
CA TRP A 64 -18.02 -3.03 5.72
C TRP A 64 -17.63 -4.32 6.44
N GLU A 65 -18.25 -5.45 6.08
CA GLU A 65 -17.96 -6.76 6.65
C GLU A 65 -16.56 -7.23 6.27
N ALA A 66 -16.16 -7.08 5.00
CA ALA A 66 -14.83 -7.46 4.52
C ALA A 66 -13.71 -6.67 5.21
N THR A 67 -13.83 -5.34 5.34
CA THR A 67 -12.84 -4.51 6.03
C THR A 67 -12.71 -4.89 7.50
N ASN A 68 -13.84 -5.12 8.18
CA ASN A 68 -13.83 -5.50 9.60
C ASN A 68 -13.29 -6.91 9.83
N GLU A 69 -13.53 -7.85 8.92
CA GLU A 69 -12.89 -9.17 8.96
C GLU A 69 -11.38 -9.02 8.76
N LYS A 70 -10.96 -8.26 7.76
CA LYS A 70 -9.54 -8.05 7.48
C LYS A 70 -8.80 -7.36 8.62
N ALA A 71 -9.44 -6.42 9.31
CA ALA A 71 -8.88 -5.73 10.47
C ALA A 71 -8.55 -6.69 11.65
N LYS A 72 -9.13 -7.89 11.70
CA LYS A 72 -8.78 -8.92 12.70
C LYS A 72 -7.44 -9.60 12.40
N GLU A 73 -7.09 -9.69 11.12
CA GLU A 73 -5.88 -10.35 10.62
C GLU A 73 -4.74 -9.36 10.41
N ASP A 74 -5.09 -8.16 9.94
CA ASP A 74 -4.17 -7.11 9.54
C ASP A 74 -4.55 -5.76 10.16
N SER A 75 -3.73 -5.31 11.11
CA SER A 75 -3.89 -4.04 11.81
C SER A 75 -3.75 -2.79 10.94
N SER A 76 -3.36 -2.91 9.67
CA SER A 76 -3.33 -1.78 8.74
C SER A 76 -4.74 -1.34 8.29
N PHE A 77 -5.73 -2.23 8.37
CA PHE A 77 -7.14 -1.95 8.08
C PHE A 77 -7.85 -1.31 9.28
N THR A 78 -8.73 -0.36 8.98
CA THR A 78 -9.47 0.34 10.04
C THR A 78 -10.74 -0.43 10.37
N THR A 79 -10.93 -0.79 11.64
CA THR A 79 -12.24 -1.28 12.10
C THR A 79 -13.28 -0.17 11.98
N ILE A 80 -14.31 -0.40 11.18
CA ILE A 80 -15.42 0.51 10.96
C ILE A 80 -16.53 0.15 11.95
N ALA A 81 -16.59 0.86 13.09
CA ALA A 81 -17.61 0.62 14.12
C ALA A 81 -18.99 1.19 13.71
N ASP A 82 -19.01 2.37 13.08
CA ASP A 82 -20.21 2.98 12.50
C ASP A 82 -20.05 3.04 10.98
N PRO A 83 -20.88 2.32 10.20
CA PRO A 83 -20.77 2.29 8.74
C PRO A 83 -21.07 3.65 8.07
N ASN A 84 -21.65 4.62 8.79
CA ASN A 84 -21.85 5.97 8.28
C ASN A 84 -20.58 6.84 8.36
N PHE A 85 -19.54 6.36 9.05
CA PHE A 85 -18.31 7.10 9.27
C PHE A 85 -17.10 6.28 8.80
N ILE A 86 -16.42 6.79 7.77
CA ILE A 86 -15.18 6.21 7.25
C ILE A 86 -14.09 7.29 7.20
N ASP A 87 -12.88 6.94 7.62
CA ASP A 87 -11.75 7.86 7.70
C ASP A 87 -11.04 7.99 6.36
N VAL A 88 -10.85 9.23 5.90
CA VAL A 88 -10.10 9.52 4.67
C VAL A 88 -8.65 9.05 4.81
N GLY A 89 -8.14 8.40 3.76
CA GLY A 89 -6.77 7.91 3.70
C GLY A 89 -6.57 6.55 4.38
N ARG A 90 -7.64 5.88 4.81
CA ARG A 90 -7.59 4.53 5.39
C ARG A 90 -8.04 3.45 4.42
N PRO A 91 -7.45 2.24 4.49
CA PRO A 91 -7.96 1.04 3.84
C PRO A 91 -9.08 0.38 4.65
#